data_AF-A0A7C4MAW8-F1
#
_entry.id   AF-A0A7C4MAW8-F1
#
_cell.length_a   1.000
_cell.length_b   1.000
_cell.length_c   1.000
_cell.angle_alpha   90.00
_cell.angle_beta   90.00
_cell.angle_gamma   90.00
#
_symmetry.space_group_name_H-M   'P 1'
#
loop_
_entity.id
_entity.type
_entity.pdbx_description
1 polymer ?
#
loop_
_entity_poly.entity_id
_entity_poly.type
_entity_poly.pdbx_seq_one_letter_code
_entity_poly.pdbx_strand_id
1 'polypeptide(L)'
;MKLLKAYLMITRPPNGILMFIGILAGVAISYSKMIHFDDVIYSFIVAYALNGSSMILNDYFDRDVDRVNAPDRPIPSGLIKPSYAVIYSSMLGLIGIVFSRL
;
A
#
# COMPACT_ATOMS: atom_id res chain seq x y z
N MET A 1 2.84 6.15 -20.05
CA MET A 1 2.51 4.85 -19.40
C MET A 1 3.53 4.41 -18.34
N LYS A 2 4.84 4.63 -18.52
CA LYS A 2 5.87 4.19 -17.55
C LYS A 2 5.67 4.72 -16.12
N LEU A 3 5.31 6.00 -15.98
CA LEU A 3 5.10 6.63 -14.68
C LEU A 3 3.91 6.05 -13.91
N LEU A 4 2.75 5.88 -14.56
CA LEU A 4 1.57 5.28 -13.94
C LEU A 4 1.87 3.85 -13.46
N LYS A 5 2.57 3.07 -14.28
CA LYS A 5 3.01 1.72 -13.90
C LYS A 5 3.95 1.78 -12.69
N ALA A 6 4.85 2.75 -12.61
CA ALA A 6 5.75 2.90 -11.47
C ALA A 6 4.99 3.17 -10.16
N TYR A 7 3.99 4.06 -10.18
CA TYR A 7 3.14 4.33 -9.01
C TYR A 7 2.29 3.13 -8.59
N LEU A 8 1.89 2.27 -9.52
CA LEU A 8 1.17 1.03 -9.20
C LEU A 8 2.12 -0.08 -8.72
N MET A 9 3.35 -0.15 -9.22
CA MET A 9 4.30 -1.20 -8.83
C MET A 9 4.94 -0.92 -7.47
N ILE A 10 5.15 0.35 -7.11
CA ILE A 10 5.78 0.72 -5.83
C ILE A 10 4.91 0.35 -4.61
N THR A 11 3.58 0.24 -4.77
CA THR A 11 2.69 -0.25 -3.70
C THR A 11 2.73 -1.76 -3.53
N ARG A 12 3.38 -2.49 -4.44
CA ARG A 12 3.45 -3.96 -4.48
C ARG A 12 2.07 -4.63 -4.36
N PRO A 13 1.20 -4.53 -5.40
CA PRO A 13 -0.19 -5.00 -5.34
C PRO A 13 -0.41 -6.42 -4.80
N PRO A 14 0.46 -7.43 -5.08
CA PRO A 14 0.33 -8.76 -4.47
C PRO A 14 0.35 -8.73 -2.93
N ASN A 15 1.16 -7.85 -2.33
CA ASN A 15 1.22 -7.68 -0.87
C ASN A 15 -0.07 -7.07 -0.32
N GLY A 16 -0.68 -6.13 -1.05
CA GLY A 16 -1.98 -5.56 -0.72
C GLY A 16 -3.10 -6.60 -0.74
N ILE A 17 -3.10 -7.50 -1.73
CA ILE A 17 -4.05 -8.62 -1.81
C ILE A 17 -3.86 -9.58 -0.64
N LEU A 18 -2.62 -9.92 -0.29
CA LEU A 18 -2.32 -10.77 0.85
C LEU A 18 -2.80 -10.15 2.17
N MET A 19 -2.56 -8.85 2.36
CA MET A 19 -3.05 -8.11 3.53
C MET A 19 -4.58 -8.13 3.60
N PHE A 20 -5.26 -7.96 2.47
CA PHE A 20 -6.72 -8.02 2.38
C PHE A 20 -7.28 -9.39 2.81
N ILE A 21 -6.68 -10.49 2.33
CA ILE A 21 -7.06 -11.85 2.75
C ILE A 21 -6.89 -12.02 4.27
N GLY A 22 -5.79 -11.49 4.83
CA GLY A 22 -5.55 -11.50 6.28
C GLY A 22 -6.63 -10.77 7.08
N ILE A 23 -7.07 -9.60 6.60
CA ILE A 23 -8.18 -8.86 7.23
C ILE A 23 -9.48 -9.67 7.15
N LEU A 24 -9.82 -10.25 6.00
CA LEU A 24 -11.03 -11.08 5.86
C LEU A 24 -11.01 -12.30 6.79
N ALA A 25 -9.86 -12.95 6.95
CA ALA A 25 -9.71 -14.04 7.91
C ALA A 25 -9.96 -13.57 9.35
N GLY A 26 -9.44 -12.39 9.72
CA GLY A 26 -9.70 -11.76 11.02
C GLY A 26 -11.17 -11.47 11.25
N VAL A 27 -11.86 -10.89 10.25
CA VAL A 27 -13.31 -10.62 10.30
C VAL A 27 -14.10 -11.92 10.47
N ALA A 28 -13.76 -12.98 9.73
CA ALA A 28 -14.43 -14.27 9.81
C ALA A 28 -14.25 -14.94 11.19
N ILE A 29 -13.07 -14.80 11.80
CA ILE A 29 -12.77 -15.36 13.13
C ILE A 29 -13.42 -14.55 14.26
N SER A 30 -13.59 -13.23 14.11
CA SER A 30 -14.02 -12.32 15.18
C SER A 30 -15.49 -12.47 15.62
N TYR A 31 -16.25 -13.45 15.10
CA TYR A 31 -17.54 -13.94 15.61
C TYR A 31 -18.45 -12.86 16.23
N SER A 32 -19.07 -12.00 15.41
CA SER A 32 -20.20 -11.14 15.88
C SER A 32 -21.01 -10.42 14.78
N LYS A 33 -20.58 -10.38 13.52
CA LYS A 33 -21.31 -9.69 12.45
C LYS A 33 -21.42 -10.54 11.19
N MET A 34 -22.59 -10.50 10.54
CA MET A 34 -22.70 -10.92 9.15
C MET A 34 -21.79 -10.01 8.31
N ILE A 35 -20.97 -10.59 7.45
CA ILE A 35 -20.12 -9.82 6.54
C ILE A 35 -21.03 -9.11 5.55
N HIS A 36 -21.10 -7.79 5.63
CA HIS A 36 -21.77 -6.99 4.62
C HIS A 36 -20.82 -6.73 3.45
N PHE A 37 -21.39 -6.51 2.27
CA PHE A 37 -20.60 -6.20 1.08
C PHE A 37 -19.73 -4.94 1.27
N ASP A 38 -20.24 -3.98 2.03
CA ASP A 38 -19.50 -2.77 2.41
C ASP A 38 -18.24 -3.11 3.21
N ASP A 39 -18.30 -4.05 4.16
CA ASP A 39 -17.14 -4.46 4.98
C ASP A 39 -16.00 -4.99 4.11
N VAL A 40 -16.34 -5.71 3.04
CA VAL A 40 -15.38 -6.24 2.07
C VAL A 40 -14.70 -5.12 1.30
N ILE A 41 -15.47 -4.13 0.83
CA ILE A 41 -14.94 -2.96 0.11
C ILE A 41 -14.04 -2.14 1.03
N TYR A 42 -14.49 -1.80 2.23
CA TYR A 42 -13.70 -1.03 3.19
C TYR A 42 -12.41 -1.77 3.58
N SER A 43 -12.50 -3.08 3.85
CA SER A 43 -11.34 -3.92 4.14
C SER A 43 -10.32 -3.92 3.00
N PHE A 44 -10.77 -3.95 1.74
CA PHE A 44 -9.87 -3.87 0.59
C PHE A 44 -9.19 -2.50 0.49
N ILE A 45 -9.94 -1.41 0.64
CA ILE A 45 -9.40 -0.04 0.60
C ILE A 45 -8.36 0.13 1.69
N VAL A 46 -8.68 -0.26 2.93
CA VAL A 46 -7.79 -0.16 4.08
C VAL A 46 -6.53 -1.02 3.87
N ALA A 47 -6.70 -2.29 3.46
CA ALA A 47 -5.57 -3.19 3.21
C ALA A 47 -4.62 -2.62 2.15
N TYR A 48 -5.15 -2.25 0.99
CA TYR A 48 -4.32 -1.78 -0.11
C TYR A 48 -3.66 -0.43 0.21
N ALA A 49 -4.40 0.50 0.82
CA ALA A 49 -3.89 1.83 1.11
C ALA A 49 -2.82 1.81 2.21
N LEU A 50 -3.06 1.12 3.34
CA LEU A 50 -2.06 1.02 4.41
C LEU A 50 -0.84 0.19 3.98
N ASN A 51 -1.04 -0.91 3.24
CA ASN A 51 0.08 -1.68 2.69
C ASN A 51 0.92 -0.83 1.74
N GLY A 52 0.27 -0.19 0.77
CA GLY A 52 0.94 0.66 -0.21
C GLY A 52 1.71 1.81 0.45
N SER A 53 1.10 2.48 1.44
CA SER A 53 1.74 3.52 2.23
C SER A 53 3.04 3.02 2.88
N SER A 54 2.98 1.87 3.56
CA SER A 54 4.13 1.24 4.22
C SER A 54 5.22 0.82 3.23
N MET A 55 4.84 0.20 2.09
CA MET A 55 5.80 -0.23 1.06
C MET A 55 6.54 0.96 0.45
N ILE A 56 5.83 2.06 0.14
CA ILE A 56 6.45 3.27 -0.42
C ILE A 56 7.38 3.94 0.59
N LEU A 57 7.00 3.99 1.87
CA LEU A 57 7.87 4.54 2.92
C LEU A 57 9.15 3.71 3.08
N ASN A 58 9.05 2.38 3.04
CA ASN A 58 10.23 1.51 3.04
C ASN A 58 11.15 1.82 1.84
N ASP A 59 10.61 1.86 0.63
CA ASP A 59 11.40 2.20 -0.57
C ASP A 59 12.02 3.62 -0.48
N TYR A 60 11.36 4.56 0.22
CA TYR A 60 11.89 5.91 0.42
C TYR A 60 13.10 5.94 1.36
N PHE A 61 13.05 5.19 2.47
CA PHE A 61 14.16 5.09 3.43
C PHE A 61 15.30 4.24 2.86
N ASP A 62 14.98 3.18 2.13
CA ASP A 62 15.97 2.28 1.53
C ASP A 62 16.59 2.82 0.24
N ARG A 63 16.17 3.99 -0.26
CA ARG A 63 16.59 4.54 -1.56
C ARG A 63 18.09 4.53 -1.82
N ASP A 64 18.91 4.77 -0.79
CA ASP A 64 20.36 4.87 -0.93
C ASP A 64 21.02 3.48 -0.98
N VAL A 65 20.44 2.51 -0.28
CA VAL A 65 20.80 1.09 -0.36
C VAL A 65 20.33 0.49 -1.69
N ASP A 66 19.09 0.79 -2.08
CA ASP A 66 18.49 0.31 -3.32
C ASP A 66 19.14 0.91 -4.57
N ARG A 67 19.78 2.07 -4.48
CA ARG A 67 20.63 2.60 -5.57
C ARG A 67 21.74 1.64 -5.98
N VAL A 68 22.24 0.84 -5.04
CA VAL A 68 23.28 -0.16 -5.31
C VAL A 68 22.65 -1.52 -5.59
N ASN A 69 21.68 -1.95 -4.78
CA ASN A 69 21.15 -3.31 -4.82
C ASN A 69 20.00 -3.53 -5.83
N ALA A 70 19.24 -2.49 -6.13
CA ALA A 70 18.04 -2.56 -6.96
C ALA A 70 17.81 -1.25 -7.73
N PRO A 71 18.75 -0.83 -8.60
CA PRO A 71 18.74 0.50 -9.23
C PRO A 71 17.51 0.72 -10.13
N ASP A 72 16.86 -0.34 -10.60
CA ASP A 72 15.65 -0.28 -11.42
C ASP A 72 14.37 0.05 -10.63
N ARG A 73 14.43 0.08 -9.29
CA ARG A 73 13.27 0.43 -8.46
C ARG A 73 12.79 1.87 -8.75
N PRO A 74 11.49 2.16 -8.58
CA PRO A 74 10.92 3.45 -8.98
C PRO A 74 11.59 4.70 -8.38
N ILE A 75 12.05 4.66 -7.13
CA ILE A 75 12.72 5.80 -6.48
C ILE A 75 14.20 5.92 -6.93
N PRO A 76 15.06 4.88 -6.79
CA PRO A 76 16.45 4.93 -7.25
C PRO A 76 16.63 5.25 -8.74
N SER A 77 15.78 4.68 -9.61
CA SER A 77 15.82 4.91 -11.06
C SER A 77 15.41 6.33 -11.46
N GLY A 78 14.90 7.13 -10.53
CA GLY A 78 14.41 8.48 -10.78
C GLY A 78 13.03 8.55 -11.44
N LEU A 79 12.35 7.42 -11.64
CA LEU A 79 10.97 7.38 -12.16
C LEU A 79 10.00 8.12 -11.22
N ILE A 80 10.20 8.00 -9.90
CA ILE A 80 9.45 8.72 -8.87
C ILE A 80 10.44 9.52 -8.03
N LYS A 81 10.22 10.84 -7.92
CA LYS A 81 11.05 11.65 -7.01
C LYS A 81 10.75 11.26 -5.55
N PRO A 82 11.76 11.23 -4.67
CA PRO A 82 11.55 10.90 -3.26
C PRO A 82 10.47 11.75 -2.57
N SER A 83 10.38 13.05 -2.89
CA SER A 83 9.34 13.94 -2.34
C SER A 83 7.93 13.53 -2.75
N TYR A 84 7.72 13.12 -4.01
CA TYR A 84 6.42 12.62 -4.47
C TYR A 84 6.07 11.25 -3.87
N ALA A 85 7.07 10.40 -3.60
CA ALA A 85 6.86 9.14 -2.89
C ALA A 85 6.32 9.38 -1.48
N VAL A 86 6.88 10.34 -0.73
CA VAL A 86 6.39 10.70 0.61
C VAL A 86 4.97 11.23 0.57
N ILE A 87 4.66 12.13 -0.38
CA ILE A 87 3.30 12.66 -0.56
C ILE A 87 2.33 11.51 -0.87
N TYR A 88 2.68 10.63 -1.80
CA TYR A 88 1.82 9.52 -2.19
C TYR A 88 1.60 8.53 -1.04
N SER A 89 2.66 8.17 -0.32
CA SER A 89 2.56 7.33 0.87
C SER A 89 1.66 7.98 1.94
N SER A 90 1.81 9.28 2.17
CA SER A 90 1.00 10.02 3.15
C SER A 90 -0.47 10.04 2.75
N MET A 91 -0.76 10.25 1.46
CA MET A 91 -2.14 10.20 0.93
C MET A 91 -2.76 8.82 1.11
N LEU A 92 -2.03 7.75 0.77
CA LEU A 92 -2.51 6.38 0.99
C LEU A 92 -2.71 6.07 2.48
N GLY A 93 -1.79 6.52 3.34
CA GLY A 93 -1.92 6.37 4.78
C GLY A 93 -3.19 7.06 5.31
N LEU A 94 -3.42 8.31 4.90
CA LEU A 94 -4.63 9.06 5.25
C LEU A 94 -5.90 8.37 4.75
N ILE A 95 -5.92 7.87 3.51
CA ILE A 95 -7.06 7.11 2.98
C ILE A 95 -7.32 5.87 3.82
N GLY A 96 -6.27 5.09 4.13
CA GLY A 96 -6.39 3.91 4.96
C GLY A 96 -6.94 4.22 6.35
N ILE A 97 -6.51 5.31 6.98
CA ILE A 97 -6.99 5.75 8.29
C ILE A 97 -8.45 6.22 8.21
N VAL A 98 -8.80 7.05 7.23
CA VAL A 98 -10.17 7.60 7.07
C VAL A 98 -11.18 6.47 6.81
N PHE A 99 -10.80 5.45 6.05
CA PHE A 99 -11.66 4.32 5.72
C PHE A 99 -11.59 3.19 6.76
N SER A 100 -10.66 3.26 7.72
CA SER A 100 -10.59 2.37 8.88
C SER A 100 -11.72 2.71 9.84
N ARG A 101 -12.93 2.25 9.51
CA ARG A 101 -14.02 2.15 10.47
C ARG A 101 -13.68 1.02 11.43
N LEU A 102 -13.30 1.39 12.66
CA LEU A 102 -13.28 0.52 13.82
C LEU A 102 -14.65 -0.15 14.04
#